data_AF-A0AAV0VDR5-F1
#
_entry.id   AF-A0AAV0VDR5-F1
#
_cell.length_a   1.000
_cell.length_b   1.000
_cell.length_c   1.000
_cell.angle_alpha   90.00
_cell.angle_beta   90.00
_cell.angle_gamma   90.00
#
_symmetry.space_group_name_H-M   'P 1'
#
loop_
_entity.id
_entity.type
_entity.pdbx_description
1 polymer ?
#
loop_
_entity_poly.entity_id
_entity_poly.type
_entity_poly.pdbx_seq_one_letter_code
_entity_poly.pdbx_strand_id
1 'polypeptide(L)'
;MSSDSPPLAERRTTWLFIHTLLWKNWMLKRRHPVATFMEIALPCIFIFIMSLLKMLEDDVNVPEGWSDDESIPRDGSQGTSYNLFQTAGTLLSGIPGVLPKFTMHETSIWGILLYMGTLSISDGTRMEELSSSDLSNCTIGVTARGLVDSNPNSKYAVPISCASKVVPYKIAIAPDNAFTRGYFMQTMELWYPRIVLQNTSTSPVIPSLMESVKFFDTEKALEEYVSGNDYASSPENPHIYGGIVFNSYPNDR
;
A
#
# COMPACT_ATOMS: atom_id res chain seq x y z
N MET A 1 -3.31 32.02 41.35
CA MET A 1 -2.55 30.82 41.77
C MET A 1 -2.44 30.85 43.28
N SER A 2 -3.22 30.05 43.99
CA SER A 2 -3.05 29.86 45.44
C SER A 2 -2.82 28.37 45.66
N SER A 3 -1.60 27.99 46.02
CA SER A 3 -1.25 26.62 46.38
C SER A 3 -1.55 26.43 47.86
N ASP A 4 -2.79 26.04 48.17
CA ASP A 4 -3.18 25.73 49.54
C ASP A 4 -2.57 24.38 49.93
N SER A 5 -1.56 24.42 50.80
CA SER A 5 -0.92 23.22 51.34
C SER A 5 -1.75 22.74 52.52
N PRO A 6 -2.17 21.46 52.59
CA PRO A 6 -3.07 21.00 53.64
C PRO A 6 -2.42 21.15 55.04
N PRO A 7 -3.21 21.50 56.08
CA PRO A 7 -2.70 21.73 57.42
C PRO A 7 -2.02 20.49 58.00
N LEU A 8 -0.90 20.67 58.71
CA LEU A 8 -0.04 19.58 59.23
C LEU A 8 -0.77 18.53 60.09
N ALA A 9 -1.91 18.90 60.70
CA ALA A 9 -2.76 17.99 61.46
C ALA A 9 -3.49 16.98 60.56
N GLU A 10 -3.99 17.40 59.40
CA GLU A 10 -4.64 16.56 58.39
C GLU A 10 -3.63 15.62 57.71
N ARG A 11 -2.37 16.07 57.57
CA ARG A 11 -1.26 15.21 57.12
C ARG A 11 -0.89 14.11 58.13
N ARG A 12 -1.02 14.38 59.43
CA ARG A 12 -0.78 13.39 60.49
C ARG A 12 -1.89 12.34 60.55
N THR A 13 -3.16 12.74 60.40
CA THR A 13 -4.29 11.80 60.41
C THR A 13 -4.30 10.90 59.18
N THR A 14 -4.01 11.45 57.99
CA THR A 14 -3.87 10.67 56.76
C THR A 14 -2.70 9.70 56.81
N TRP A 15 -1.55 10.08 57.38
CA TRP A 15 -0.42 9.16 57.56
C TRP A 15 -0.74 8.00 58.52
N LEU A 16 -1.38 8.30 59.66
CA LEU A 16 -1.83 7.26 60.60
C LEU A 16 -2.86 6.33 59.95
N PHE A 17 -3.80 6.87 59.18
CA PHE A 17 -4.77 6.08 58.42
C PHE A 17 -4.09 5.18 57.37
N ILE A 18 -3.17 5.72 56.56
CA ILE A 18 -2.38 4.94 55.59
C ILE A 18 -1.57 3.85 56.30
N HIS A 19 -0.94 4.16 57.44
CA HIS A 19 -0.19 3.18 58.23
C HIS A 19 -1.09 2.04 58.72
N THR A 20 -2.30 2.35 59.19
CA THR A 20 -3.27 1.32 59.60
C THR A 20 -3.73 0.45 58.43
N LEU A 21 -3.94 1.04 57.25
CA LEU A 21 -4.29 0.29 56.03
C LEU A 21 -3.15 -0.61 55.56
N LEU A 22 -1.90 -0.10 55.56
CA LEU A 22 -0.71 -0.90 55.23
C LEU A 22 -0.49 -2.03 56.24
N TRP A 23 -0.68 -1.78 57.53
CA TRP A 23 -0.59 -2.81 58.57
C TRP A 23 -1.65 -3.89 58.40
N LYS A 24 -2.89 -3.50 58.07
CA LYS A 24 -3.98 -4.43 57.75
C LYS A 24 -3.65 -5.27 56.51
N ASN A 25 -3.19 -4.65 55.42
CA ASN A 25 -2.79 -5.34 54.19
C ASN A 25 -1.58 -6.25 54.43
N TRP A 26 -0.64 -5.84 55.27
CA TRP A 26 0.52 -6.65 55.64
C TRP A 26 0.13 -7.88 56.47
N MET A 27 -0.75 -7.72 57.45
CA MET A 27 -1.31 -8.86 58.21
C MET A 27 -2.11 -9.82 57.31
N LEU A 28 -2.83 -9.30 56.31
CA LEU A 28 -3.55 -10.12 55.33
C LEU A 28 -2.56 -10.94 54.48
N LYS A 29 -1.50 -10.30 53.97
CA LYS A 29 -0.41 -10.97 53.23
C LYS A 29 0.29 -12.04 54.08
N ARG A 30 0.58 -11.76 55.35
CA ARG A 30 1.21 -12.73 56.27
C ARG A 30 0.36 -13.97 56.55
N ARG A 31 -0.97 -13.84 56.51
CA ARG A 31 -1.91 -14.96 56.74
C ARG A 31 -2.15 -15.84 55.51
N HIS A 32 -1.84 -15.35 54.32
CA HIS A 32 -1.96 -16.09 53.06
C HIS A 32 -0.58 -16.28 52.42
N PRO A 33 0.33 -17.06 53.04
CA PRO A 33 1.71 -17.21 52.57
C PRO A 33 1.80 -17.79 51.16
N VAL A 34 0.84 -18.65 50.78
CA VAL A 34 0.77 -19.26 49.45
C VAL A 34 0.43 -18.21 48.38
N ALA A 35 -0.52 -17.32 48.65
CA ALA A 35 -0.92 -16.27 47.71
C ALA A 35 0.20 -15.24 47.52
N THR A 36 0.89 -14.84 48.59
CA THR A 36 2.04 -13.93 48.52
C THR A 36 3.24 -14.57 47.83
N PHE A 37 3.44 -15.89 48.02
CA PHE A 37 4.49 -16.61 47.32
C PHE A 37 4.18 -16.64 45.81
N MET A 38 2.95 -16.95 45.40
CA MET A 38 2.54 -16.94 44.00
C MET A 38 2.60 -15.54 43.37
N GLU A 39 2.23 -14.48 44.10
CA GLU A 39 2.34 -13.08 43.64
C GLU A 39 3.79 -12.70 43.24
N ILE A 40 4.79 -13.29 43.90
CA ILE A 40 6.22 -13.08 43.60
C ILE A 40 6.74 -14.12 42.61
N ALA A 41 6.37 -15.39 42.79
CA ALA A 41 6.86 -16.50 41.99
C ALA A 41 6.37 -16.43 40.55
N LEU A 42 5.12 -16.03 40.29
CA LEU A 42 4.55 -15.94 38.95
C LEU A 42 5.32 -14.97 38.03
N PRO A 43 5.58 -13.71 38.38
CA PRO A 43 6.39 -12.82 37.54
C PRO A 43 7.83 -13.32 37.40
N CYS A 44 8.42 -13.91 38.45
CA CYS A 44 9.77 -14.49 38.37
C CYS A 44 9.84 -15.69 37.41
N ILE A 45 8.85 -16.59 37.45
CA ILE A 45 8.74 -17.73 36.54
C ILE A 45 8.52 -17.23 35.11
N PHE A 46 7.69 -16.21 34.90
CA PHE A 46 7.47 -15.64 33.58
C PHE A 46 8.73 -15.01 33.00
N ILE A 47 9.47 -14.21 33.80
CA ILE A 47 10.77 -13.66 33.39
C ILE A 47 11.75 -14.79 33.06
N PHE A 48 11.80 -15.83 33.90
CA PHE A 48 12.67 -16.98 33.67
C PHE A 48 12.32 -17.73 32.37
N ILE A 49 11.04 -17.99 32.11
CA ILE A 49 10.58 -18.61 30.87
C ILE A 49 10.91 -17.72 29.67
N MET A 50 10.72 -16.40 29.77
CA MET A 50 11.08 -15.47 28.70
C MET A 50 12.59 -15.43 28.45
N SER A 51 13.41 -15.51 29.50
CA SER A 51 14.87 -15.63 29.35
C SER A 51 15.28 -16.94 28.68
N LEU A 52 14.63 -18.07 29.03
CA LEU A 52 14.86 -19.33 28.36
C LEU A 52 14.44 -19.27 26.89
N LEU A 53 13.26 -18.71 26.58
CA LEU A 53 12.80 -18.53 25.21
C LEU A 53 13.76 -17.66 24.40
N LYS A 54 14.29 -16.59 25.00
CA LYS A 54 15.31 -15.75 24.35
C LYS A 54 16.60 -16.51 24.05
N MET A 55 16.96 -17.53 24.82
CA MET A 55 18.14 -18.37 24.53
C MET A 55 17.94 -19.32 23.33
N LEU A 56 16.69 -19.52 22.87
CA LEU A 56 16.42 -20.29 21.66
C LEU A 56 16.52 -19.44 20.38
N GLU A 57 16.63 -18.13 20.50
CA GLU A 57 16.79 -17.20 19.38
C GLU A 57 18.25 -16.78 19.32
N ASP A 58 18.90 -17.03 18.18
CA ASP A 58 20.28 -16.60 17.96
C ASP A 58 20.33 -15.08 17.77
N ASP A 59 21.20 -14.40 18.51
CA ASP A 59 21.43 -12.96 18.30
C ASP A 59 22.17 -12.77 16.96
N VAL A 60 21.52 -12.12 15.99
CA VAL A 60 22.11 -11.79 14.69
C VAL A 60 22.79 -10.42 14.76
N ASN A 61 24.08 -10.36 14.48
CA ASN A 61 24.82 -9.11 14.41
C ASN A 61 24.55 -8.41 13.06
N VAL A 62 23.74 -7.36 13.08
CA VAL A 62 23.38 -6.57 11.88
C VAL A 62 24.46 -5.52 11.63
N PRO A 63 25.16 -5.55 10.48
CA PRO A 63 26.19 -4.55 10.13
C PRO A 63 25.62 -3.14 10.01
N GLU A 64 26.45 -2.10 10.14
CA GLU A 64 26.02 -0.72 9.89
C GLU A 64 25.65 -0.50 8.40
N GLY A 65 24.65 0.35 8.15
CA GLY A 65 24.24 0.75 6.80
C GLY A 65 22.87 0.21 6.38
N TRP A 66 22.76 -0.19 5.12
CA TRP A 66 21.54 -0.77 4.53
C TRP A 66 21.58 -2.29 4.73
N SER A 67 21.10 -2.76 5.88
CA SER A 67 21.27 -4.13 6.35
C SER A 67 20.01 -4.64 7.05
N ASP A 68 19.94 -5.95 7.23
CA ASP A 68 18.87 -6.62 7.96
C ASP A 68 19.37 -7.81 8.79
N ASP A 69 18.44 -8.47 9.46
CA ASP A 69 18.64 -9.66 10.29
C ASP A 69 18.55 -10.98 9.50
N GLU A 70 18.46 -10.93 8.17
CA GLU A 70 18.50 -12.13 7.34
C GLU A 70 19.91 -12.73 7.43
N SER A 71 20.00 -14.00 7.87
CA SER A 71 21.31 -14.64 8.08
C SER A 71 21.99 -15.00 6.77
N ILE A 72 23.31 -14.76 6.68
CA ILE A 72 24.08 -15.17 5.50
C ILE A 72 24.26 -16.71 5.46
N PRO A 73 24.23 -17.37 4.28
CA PRO A 73 24.33 -18.84 4.17
C PRO A 73 25.59 -19.49 4.75
N ARG A 74 26.61 -18.68 5.09
CA ARG A 74 27.90 -19.13 5.63
C ARG A 74 28.06 -18.87 7.13
N ASP A 75 27.24 -18.01 7.72
CA ASP A 75 27.32 -17.62 9.13
C ASP A 75 25.94 -17.16 9.64
N GLY A 76 25.31 -18.00 10.46
CA GLY A 76 23.98 -17.73 11.04
C GLY A 76 23.97 -16.58 12.04
N SER A 77 25.14 -16.13 12.50
CA SER A 77 25.27 -15.06 13.50
C SER A 77 25.45 -13.66 12.89
N GLN A 78 25.50 -13.55 11.56
CA GLN A 78 25.67 -12.28 10.86
C GLN A 78 24.47 -11.98 9.96
N GLY A 79 23.99 -10.74 10.08
CA GLY A 79 22.95 -10.20 9.21
C GLY A 79 23.51 -9.85 7.83
N THR A 80 22.62 -9.68 6.85
CA THR A 80 23.05 -9.33 5.51
C THR A 80 23.17 -7.82 5.33
N SER A 81 24.13 -7.39 4.50
CA SER A 81 24.26 -5.99 4.09
C SER A 81 24.00 -5.89 2.59
N TYR A 82 23.32 -4.82 2.20
CA TYR A 82 22.87 -4.55 0.85
C TYR A 82 23.48 -3.25 0.36
N ASN A 83 23.71 -3.17 -0.95
CA ASN A 83 23.87 -1.86 -1.56
C ASN A 83 22.50 -1.15 -1.66
N LEU A 84 22.50 0.18 -1.69
CA LEU A 84 21.29 1.02 -1.69
C LEU A 84 20.28 0.64 -2.79
N PHE A 85 20.78 0.18 -3.95
CA PHE A 85 19.99 -0.16 -5.14
C PHE A 85 19.89 -1.67 -5.38
N GLN A 86 20.20 -2.49 -4.36
CA GLN A 86 20.31 -3.93 -4.53
C GLN A 86 18.91 -4.50 -4.69
N THR A 87 18.66 -5.13 -5.84
CA THR A 87 17.40 -5.78 -6.20
C THR A 87 17.22 -7.08 -5.42
N ALA A 88 16.98 -6.95 -4.12
CA ALA A 88 16.69 -8.01 -3.16
C ALA A 88 15.48 -7.65 -2.26
N GLY A 89 14.69 -6.67 -2.71
CA GLY A 89 13.52 -6.18 -2.01
C GLY A 89 12.25 -6.92 -2.43
N THR A 90 11.16 -6.17 -2.53
CA THR A 90 9.84 -6.72 -2.83
C THR A 90 9.63 -6.93 -4.33
N LEU A 91 8.78 -7.91 -4.63
CA LEU A 91 8.16 -8.06 -5.95
C LEU A 91 6.81 -7.36 -5.91
N LEU A 92 6.59 -6.40 -6.80
CA LEU A 92 5.29 -5.75 -6.96
C LEU A 92 4.63 -6.29 -8.24
N SER A 93 3.40 -6.81 -8.10
CA SER A 93 2.62 -7.30 -9.24
C SER A 93 2.51 -6.20 -10.29
N GLY A 94 2.96 -6.45 -11.53
CA GLY A 94 2.95 -5.49 -12.63
C GLY A 94 4.31 -4.84 -12.95
N ILE A 95 5.34 -4.99 -12.11
CA ILE A 95 6.71 -4.57 -12.43
C ILE A 95 7.56 -5.80 -12.83
N PRO A 96 8.20 -5.80 -14.01
CA PRO A 96 9.02 -6.93 -14.44
C PRO A 96 10.41 -6.90 -13.79
N GLY A 97 10.47 -7.08 -12.47
CA GLY A 97 11.74 -7.17 -11.73
C GLY A 97 11.59 -7.10 -10.21
N VAL A 98 12.63 -7.59 -9.50
CA VAL A 98 12.76 -7.43 -8.05
C VAL A 98 13.17 -5.98 -7.77
N LEU A 99 12.42 -5.28 -6.92
CA LEU A 99 12.72 -3.89 -6.56
C LEU A 99 13.88 -3.81 -5.56
N PRO A 100 14.54 -2.64 -5.43
CA PRO A 100 15.53 -2.46 -4.39
C PRO A 100 14.92 -2.57 -2.99
N LYS A 101 15.69 -3.12 -2.04
CA LYS A 101 15.20 -3.40 -0.69
C LYS A 101 14.95 -2.13 0.14
N PHE A 102 15.83 -1.14 0.03
CA PHE A 102 15.80 0.07 0.85
C PHE A 102 15.54 1.36 0.07
N THR A 103 15.64 1.33 -1.26
CA THR A 103 15.25 2.46 -2.09
C THR A 103 14.06 2.13 -2.95
N MET A 104 13.04 2.96 -2.82
CA MET A 104 11.95 3.02 -3.76
C MET A 104 12.03 4.37 -4.46
N HIS A 105 11.84 4.38 -5.76
CA HIS A 105 11.71 5.61 -6.53
C HIS A 105 10.23 5.78 -6.83
N GLU A 106 9.72 7.00 -6.68
CA GLU A 106 8.37 7.31 -7.13
C GLU A 106 8.29 6.98 -8.62
N THR A 107 7.32 6.14 -8.99
CA THR A 107 7.10 5.80 -10.38
C THR A 107 6.66 7.06 -11.13
N SER A 108 7.32 7.37 -12.25
CA SER A 108 6.85 8.45 -13.12
C SER A 108 5.42 8.16 -13.60
N ILE A 109 4.65 9.18 -14.00
CA ILE A 109 3.31 8.97 -14.53
C ILE A 109 3.32 7.96 -15.69
N TRP A 110 4.25 8.06 -16.63
CA TRP A 110 4.42 7.04 -17.69
C TRP A 110 4.70 5.63 -17.14
N GLY A 111 5.47 5.52 -16.06
CA GLY A 111 5.67 4.27 -15.34
C GLY A 111 4.36 3.72 -14.76
N ILE A 112 3.56 4.58 -14.12
CA ILE A 112 2.21 4.22 -13.63
C ILE A 112 1.30 3.78 -14.77
N LEU A 113 1.33 4.46 -15.92
CA LEU A 113 0.52 4.10 -17.09
C LEU A 113 0.87 2.71 -17.64
N LEU A 114 2.16 2.40 -17.75
CA LEU A 114 2.63 1.06 -18.15
C LEU A 114 2.26 0.00 -17.09
N TYR A 115 2.41 0.36 -15.82
CA TYR A 115 2.08 -0.50 -14.69
C TYR A 115 0.58 -0.84 -14.62
N MET A 116 -0.31 0.13 -14.88
CA MET A 116 -1.74 -0.14 -14.99
C MET A 116 -2.05 -1.11 -16.14
N GLY A 117 -1.33 -1.01 -17.27
CA GLY A 117 -1.45 -1.95 -18.38
C GLY A 117 -1.08 -3.38 -17.98
N THR A 118 -0.01 -3.57 -17.20
CA THR A 118 0.39 -4.90 -16.71
C THR A 118 -0.57 -5.44 -15.65
N LEU A 119 -1.07 -4.60 -14.73
CA LEU A 119 -2.11 -4.98 -13.78
C LEU A 119 -3.38 -5.45 -14.49
N SER A 120 -3.79 -4.77 -15.57
CA SER A 120 -4.99 -5.13 -16.35
C SER A 120 -4.91 -6.55 -16.92
N ILE A 121 -3.71 -7.02 -17.29
CA ILE A 121 -3.49 -8.40 -17.75
C ILE A 121 -3.39 -9.37 -16.57
N SER A 122 -2.66 -9.00 -15.51
CA SER A 122 -2.50 -9.83 -14.31
C SER A 122 -3.84 -10.18 -13.66
N ASP A 123 -4.76 -9.21 -13.61
CA ASP A 123 -6.07 -9.35 -12.99
C ASP A 123 -7.16 -9.74 -14.01
N GLY A 124 -6.75 -10.10 -15.23
CA GLY A 124 -7.65 -10.57 -16.27
C GLY A 124 -8.44 -11.79 -15.83
N THR A 125 -9.73 -11.83 -16.15
CA THR A 125 -10.63 -12.90 -15.73
C THR A 125 -10.71 -13.99 -16.79
N ARG A 126 -10.56 -15.26 -16.41
CA ARG A 126 -10.74 -16.41 -17.33
C ARG A 126 -9.89 -16.29 -18.61
N MET A 127 -8.64 -15.84 -18.47
CA MET A 127 -7.71 -15.63 -19.57
C MET A 127 -7.32 -16.95 -20.26
N GLU A 128 -7.44 -18.07 -19.54
CA GLU A 128 -7.25 -19.43 -20.02
C GLU A 128 -8.29 -19.90 -21.06
N GLU A 129 -9.44 -19.22 -21.16
CA GLU A 129 -10.46 -19.50 -22.19
C GLU A 129 -10.07 -18.91 -23.56
N LEU A 130 -9.09 -18.02 -23.61
CA LEU A 130 -8.62 -17.41 -24.86
C LEU A 130 -7.73 -18.38 -25.65
N SER A 131 -7.79 -18.30 -26.98
CA SER A 131 -6.84 -19.01 -27.83
C SER A 131 -5.41 -18.51 -27.56
N SER A 132 -4.39 -19.33 -27.83
CA SER A 132 -2.99 -18.92 -27.60
C SER A 132 -2.60 -17.67 -28.40
N SER A 133 -3.14 -17.50 -29.62
CA SER A 133 -2.96 -16.31 -30.43
C SER A 133 -3.66 -15.08 -29.85
N ASP A 134 -4.89 -15.24 -29.35
CA ASP A 134 -5.67 -14.13 -28.80
C ASP A 134 -5.12 -13.66 -27.46
N LEU A 135 -4.69 -14.61 -26.62
CA LEU A 135 -4.01 -14.32 -25.36
C LEU A 135 -2.72 -13.52 -25.60
N SER A 136 -1.91 -13.94 -26.58
CA SER A 136 -0.68 -13.23 -26.95
C SER A 136 -0.97 -11.83 -27.50
N ASN A 137 -1.93 -11.70 -28.42
CA ASN A 137 -2.33 -10.41 -28.99
C ASN A 137 -2.91 -9.47 -27.93
N CYS A 138 -3.71 -9.99 -27.01
CA CYS A 138 -4.27 -9.23 -25.91
C CYS A 138 -3.17 -8.73 -24.97
N THR A 139 -2.30 -9.64 -24.53
CA THR A 139 -1.19 -9.33 -23.61
C THR A 139 -0.26 -8.28 -24.22
N ILE A 140 0.22 -8.50 -25.45
CA ILE A 140 1.11 -7.57 -26.15
C ILE A 140 0.39 -6.26 -26.46
N GLY A 141 -0.89 -6.32 -26.84
CA GLY A 141 -1.72 -5.15 -27.14
C GLY A 141 -1.81 -4.19 -25.95
N VAL A 142 -2.15 -4.71 -24.77
CA VAL A 142 -2.34 -3.89 -23.57
C VAL A 142 -0.98 -3.48 -22.96
N THR A 143 -0.05 -4.42 -22.77
CA THR A 143 1.20 -4.15 -22.02
C THR A 143 2.27 -3.46 -22.85
N ALA A 144 2.40 -3.81 -24.13
CA ALA A 144 3.47 -3.29 -24.98
C ALA A 144 2.97 -2.21 -25.92
N ARG A 145 1.73 -2.29 -26.44
CA ARG A 145 1.17 -1.30 -27.39
C ARG A 145 0.26 -0.24 -26.75
N GLY A 146 0.06 -0.33 -25.43
CA GLY A 146 -0.74 0.64 -24.68
C GLY A 146 -2.19 0.72 -25.16
N LEU A 147 -2.79 -0.39 -25.60
CA LEU A 147 -4.19 -0.43 -26.05
C LEU A 147 -5.11 -0.54 -24.84
N VAL A 148 -5.39 0.60 -24.19
CA VAL A 148 -6.08 0.68 -22.91
C VAL A 148 -7.40 1.42 -22.96
N ASP A 149 -7.72 2.12 -24.05
CA ASP A 149 -8.91 2.98 -24.14
C ASP A 149 -10.20 2.16 -23.94
N SER A 150 -11.14 2.73 -23.19
CA SER A 150 -12.44 2.13 -22.89
C SER A 150 -13.44 2.27 -24.04
N ASN A 151 -13.24 3.23 -24.95
CA ASN A 151 -14.13 3.44 -26.09
C ASN A 151 -13.83 2.42 -27.20
N PRO A 152 -14.75 1.51 -27.55
CA PRO A 152 -14.51 0.48 -28.55
C PRO A 152 -14.27 1.02 -29.97
N ASN A 153 -14.67 2.27 -30.24
CA ASN A 153 -14.43 2.93 -31.53
C ASN A 153 -13.05 3.61 -31.60
N SER A 154 -12.33 3.67 -30.49
CA SER A 154 -10.99 4.26 -30.45
C SER A 154 -10.00 3.34 -31.15
N LYS A 155 -9.04 3.95 -31.87
CA LYS A 155 -7.89 3.20 -32.42
C LYS A 155 -7.05 2.54 -31.32
N TYR A 156 -7.14 3.05 -30.09
CA TYR A 156 -6.37 2.62 -28.94
C TYR A 156 -7.20 1.80 -27.94
N ALA A 157 -8.39 1.34 -28.36
CA ALA A 157 -9.27 0.51 -27.57
C ALA A 157 -8.61 -0.81 -27.17
N VAL A 158 -9.00 -1.35 -26.02
CA VAL A 158 -8.65 -2.72 -25.63
C VAL A 158 -9.01 -3.68 -26.78
N PRO A 159 -8.08 -4.55 -27.23
CA PRO A 159 -8.32 -5.42 -28.38
C PRO A 159 -9.57 -6.30 -28.21
N ILE A 160 -10.34 -6.46 -29.28
CA ILE A 160 -11.49 -7.39 -29.32
C ILE A 160 -11.04 -8.83 -29.04
N SER A 161 -9.79 -9.18 -29.37
CA SER A 161 -9.19 -10.48 -29.04
C SER A 161 -9.13 -10.76 -27.55
N CYS A 162 -9.20 -9.74 -26.69
CA CYS A 162 -9.31 -9.93 -25.25
C CYS A 162 -10.69 -10.44 -24.81
N ALA A 163 -11.70 -10.46 -25.70
CA ALA A 163 -13.05 -10.97 -25.44
C ALA A 163 -13.68 -10.50 -24.11
N SER A 164 -13.45 -9.23 -23.74
CA SER A 164 -13.88 -8.62 -22.47
C SER A 164 -13.39 -9.34 -21.21
N LYS A 165 -12.35 -10.16 -21.32
CA LYS A 165 -11.68 -10.83 -20.21
C LYS A 165 -10.72 -9.90 -19.47
N VAL A 166 -10.22 -8.89 -20.20
CA VAL A 166 -9.33 -7.84 -19.68
C VAL A 166 -10.13 -6.57 -19.49
N VAL A 167 -10.06 -6.04 -18.28
CA VAL A 167 -10.63 -4.75 -17.91
C VAL A 167 -9.47 -3.80 -17.59
N PRO A 168 -9.35 -2.65 -18.28
CA PRO A 168 -8.23 -1.76 -18.09
C PRO A 168 -8.30 -1.07 -16.72
N TYR A 169 -7.14 -0.82 -16.12
CA TYR A 169 -7.00 0.09 -14.98
C TYR A 169 -6.97 1.55 -15.44
N LYS A 170 -7.66 2.42 -14.70
CA LYS A 170 -7.78 3.85 -14.99
C LYS A 170 -7.52 4.71 -13.77
N ILE A 171 -7.16 5.96 -14.01
CA ILE A 171 -7.14 7.03 -13.01
C ILE A 171 -8.49 7.75 -13.04
N ALA A 172 -9.15 7.83 -11.88
CA ALA A 172 -10.39 8.58 -11.76
C ALA A 172 -10.12 10.09 -11.67
N ILE A 173 -10.95 10.90 -12.32
CA ILE A 173 -10.94 12.36 -12.18
C ILE A 173 -12.33 12.82 -11.78
N ALA A 174 -12.42 13.60 -10.69
CA ALA A 174 -13.67 14.19 -10.23
C ALA A 174 -13.44 15.64 -9.74
N PRO A 175 -14.38 16.58 -9.98
CA PRO A 175 -15.59 16.42 -10.78
C PRO A 175 -15.34 16.54 -12.29
N ASP A 176 -16.23 15.99 -13.11
CA ASP A 176 -16.26 16.20 -14.55
C ASP A 176 -16.86 17.58 -14.86
N ASN A 177 -16.01 18.54 -15.21
CA ASN A 177 -16.43 19.90 -15.54
C ASN A 177 -15.50 20.55 -16.57
N ALA A 178 -15.82 21.79 -16.94
CA ALA A 178 -15.04 22.55 -17.92
C ALA A 178 -13.58 22.74 -17.50
N PHE A 179 -13.28 22.89 -16.21
CA PHE A 179 -11.91 23.00 -15.70
C PHE A 179 -11.14 21.69 -15.86
N THR A 180 -11.69 20.56 -15.39
CA THR A 180 -10.98 19.27 -15.42
C THR A 180 -10.79 18.77 -16.84
N ARG A 181 -11.78 18.92 -17.73
CA ARG A 181 -11.65 18.55 -19.16
C ARG A 181 -10.87 19.56 -19.98
N GLY A 182 -11.19 20.85 -19.85
CA GLY A 182 -10.73 21.91 -20.75
C GLY A 182 -9.36 22.47 -20.38
N TYR A 183 -9.01 22.52 -19.09
CA TYR A 183 -7.75 23.09 -18.64
C TYR A 183 -6.79 22.01 -18.13
N PHE A 184 -7.19 21.28 -17.08
CA PHE A 184 -6.31 20.30 -16.44
C PHE A 184 -5.89 19.21 -17.41
N MET A 185 -6.86 18.49 -18.00
CA MET A 185 -6.53 17.36 -18.86
C MET A 185 -5.92 17.74 -20.21
N GLN A 186 -6.22 18.92 -20.75
CA GLN A 186 -5.51 19.41 -21.94
C GLN A 186 -4.04 19.73 -21.63
N THR A 187 -3.76 20.32 -20.45
CA THR A 187 -2.38 20.57 -20.01
C THR A 187 -1.64 19.25 -19.77
N MET A 188 -2.30 18.31 -19.10
CA MET A 188 -1.73 17.00 -18.81
C MET A 188 -1.46 16.18 -20.07
N GLU A 189 -2.27 16.31 -21.13
CA GLU A 189 -2.02 15.65 -22.41
C GLU A 189 -0.75 16.17 -23.11
N LEU A 190 -0.41 17.46 -22.92
CA LEU A 190 0.85 18.01 -23.42
C LEU A 190 2.07 17.45 -22.66
N TRP A 191 1.89 17.17 -21.37
CA TRP A 191 2.98 16.68 -20.51
C TRP A 191 3.16 15.16 -20.60
N TYR A 192 2.05 14.43 -20.73
CA TYR A 192 2.01 12.97 -20.79
C TYR A 192 1.26 12.46 -22.03
N PRO A 193 1.74 12.83 -23.24
CA PRO A 193 1.16 12.31 -24.48
C PRO A 193 1.48 10.83 -24.65
N ARG A 194 0.83 10.21 -25.63
CA ARG A 194 1.19 8.87 -26.11
C ARG A 194 2.60 8.92 -26.71
N ILE A 195 3.49 8.03 -26.24
CA ILE A 195 4.88 7.95 -26.71
C ILE A 195 5.13 6.64 -27.43
N VAL A 196 5.49 6.73 -28.70
CA VAL A 196 5.95 5.59 -29.50
C VAL A 196 7.47 5.53 -29.40
N LEU A 197 8.02 4.43 -28.88
CA LEU A 197 9.46 4.35 -28.60
C LEU A 197 10.32 4.08 -29.84
N GLN A 198 9.73 3.55 -30.91
CA GLN A 198 10.41 3.19 -32.16
C GLN A 198 9.51 3.44 -33.37
N ASN A 199 10.09 3.78 -34.52
CA ASN A 199 9.31 4.01 -35.74
C ASN A 199 9.02 2.70 -36.49
N THR A 200 8.32 1.75 -35.85
CA THR A 200 7.97 0.44 -36.41
C THR A 200 6.52 0.08 -36.07
N SER A 201 5.91 -0.82 -36.85
CA SER A 201 4.51 -1.27 -36.63
C SER A 201 4.31 -2.06 -35.35
N THR A 202 5.39 -2.59 -34.75
CA THR A 202 5.40 -3.36 -33.51
C THR A 202 6.06 -2.64 -32.36
N SER A 203 6.24 -1.32 -32.49
CA SER A 203 6.91 -0.53 -31.47
C SER A 203 6.18 -0.60 -30.13
N PRO A 204 6.92 -0.69 -29.01
CA PRO A 204 6.34 -0.44 -27.71
C PRO A 204 5.85 1.00 -27.60
N VAL A 205 4.66 1.17 -27.04
CA VAL A 205 3.97 2.45 -26.90
C VAL A 205 3.54 2.63 -25.45
N ILE A 206 3.87 3.80 -24.91
CA ILE A 206 3.33 4.26 -23.63
C ILE A 206 2.01 4.97 -23.95
N PRO A 207 0.87 4.54 -23.37
CA PRO A 207 -0.41 5.21 -23.62
C PRO A 207 -0.37 6.64 -23.09
N SER A 208 -1.25 7.51 -23.60
CA SER A 208 -1.39 8.85 -23.03
C SER A 208 -2.15 8.80 -21.70
N LEU A 209 -2.01 9.86 -20.92
CA LEU A 209 -2.80 10.00 -19.71
C LEU A 209 -4.30 10.14 -20.03
N MET A 210 -4.68 10.86 -21.09
CA MET A 210 -6.08 11.02 -21.50
C MET A 210 -6.75 9.68 -21.84
N GLU A 211 -6.02 8.76 -22.47
CA GLU A 211 -6.52 7.42 -22.78
C GLU A 211 -6.69 6.56 -21.52
N SER A 212 -6.05 6.94 -20.41
CA SER A 212 -5.94 6.17 -19.17
C SER A 212 -6.77 6.73 -18.00
N VAL A 213 -7.64 7.71 -18.27
CA VAL A 213 -8.51 8.31 -17.24
C VAL A 213 -9.98 7.97 -17.44
N LYS A 214 -10.75 7.96 -16.34
CA LYS A 214 -12.22 7.94 -16.35
C LYS A 214 -12.72 9.13 -15.53
N PHE A 215 -13.61 9.93 -16.12
CA PHE A 215 -14.20 11.07 -15.45
C PHE A 215 -15.46 10.67 -14.69
N PHE A 216 -15.68 11.33 -13.56
CA PHE A 216 -16.86 11.18 -12.72
C PHE A 216 -17.44 12.55 -12.40
N ASP A 217 -18.77 12.70 -12.51
CA ASP A 217 -19.45 13.98 -12.32
C ASP A 217 -19.14 14.62 -10.95
N THR A 218 -19.00 13.79 -9.91
CA THR A 218 -18.70 14.23 -8.54
C THR A 218 -17.87 13.17 -7.80
N GLU A 219 -17.27 13.57 -6.68
CA GLU A 219 -16.60 12.65 -5.75
C GLU A 219 -17.55 11.54 -5.26
N LYS A 220 -18.81 11.89 -4.94
CA LYS A 220 -19.82 10.91 -4.53
C LYS A 220 -20.12 9.88 -5.62
N ALA A 221 -20.15 10.31 -6.89
CA ALA A 221 -20.34 9.39 -8.01
C ALA A 221 -19.17 8.41 -8.18
N LEU A 222 -17.94 8.87 -7.90
CA LEU A 222 -16.76 7.99 -7.85
C LEU A 222 -16.89 6.97 -6.71
N GLU A 223 -17.28 7.40 -5.51
CA GLU A 223 -17.48 6.51 -4.35
C GLU A 223 -18.58 5.46 -4.59
N GLU A 224 -19.71 5.89 -5.15
CA GLU A 224 -20.82 4.99 -5.52
C GLU A 224 -20.40 3.99 -6.60
N TYR A 225 -19.56 4.41 -7.54
CA TYR A 225 -19.04 3.53 -8.57
C TYR A 225 -18.11 2.45 -8.01
N VAL A 226 -17.13 2.81 -7.16
CA VAL A 226 -16.18 1.82 -6.60
C VAL A 226 -16.83 0.88 -5.58
N SER A 227 -17.94 1.29 -4.97
CA SER A 227 -18.74 0.45 -4.07
C SER A 227 -19.86 -0.32 -4.80
N GLY A 228 -20.05 -0.08 -6.09
CA GLY A 228 -21.09 -0.67 -6.91
C GLY A 228 -20.77 -2.09 -7.36
N ASN A 229 -21.81 -2.85 -7.74
CA ASN A 229 -21.66 -4.22 -8.25
C ASN A 229 -21.03 -4.29 -9.64
N ASP A 230 -21.12 -3.21 -10.42
CA ASP A 230 -20.58 -3.13 -11.77
C ASP A 230 -19.11 -2.66 -11.77
N TYR A 231 -18.49 -2.49 -10.61
CA TYR A 231 -17.08 -2.12 -10.52
C TYR A 231 -16.20 -3.17 -11.19
N ALA A 232 -15.31 -2.72 -12.07
CA ALA A 232 -14.37 -3.58 -12.78
C ALA A 232 -15.01 -4.70 -13.62
N SER A 233 -16.26 -4.51 -14.07
CA SER A 233 -16.99 -5.55 -14.79
C SER A 233 -16.73 -5.58 -16.30
N SER A 234 -16.32 -4.45 -16.89
CA SER A 234 -16.17 -4.30 -18.35
C SER A 234 -15.20 -3.18 -18.72
N PRO A 235 -14.76 -3.06 -19.99
CA PRO A 235 -13.95 -1.93 -20.42
C PRO A 235 -14.58 -0.54 -20.15
N GLU A 236 -15.91 -0.44 -20.24
CA GLU A 236 -16.68 0.77 -19.91
C GLU A 236 -16.76 1.02 -18.40
N ASN A 237 -16.68 -0.05 -17.60
CA ASN A 237 -16.58 -0.05 -16.14
C ASN A 237 -15.20 -0.55 -15.67
N PRO A 238 -14.13 0.26 -15.88
CA PRO A 238 -12.76 -0.11 -15.59
C PRO A 238 -12.44 -0.20 -14.09
N HIS A 239 -11.32 -0.85 -13.76
CA HIS A 239 -10.71 -0.74 -12.43
C HIS A 239 -10.22 0.69 -12.19
N ILE A 240 -10.30 1.17 -10.94
CA ILE A 240 -9.74 2.46 -10.55
C ILE A 240 -8.47 2.22 -9.75
N TYR A 241 -7.33 2.64 -10.30
CA TYR A 241 -6.04 2.57 -9.61
C TYR A 241 -5.92 3.65 -8.52
N GLY A 242 -6.41 4.85 -8.82
CA GLY A 242 -6.40 5.99 -7.91
C GLY A 242 -7.23 7.14 -8.46
N GLY A 243 -7.55 8.12 -7.62
CA GLY A 243 -8.39 9.26 -7.98
C GLY A 243 -7.69 10.61 -7.79
N ILE A 244 -7.87 11.51 -8.74
CA ILE A 244 -7.53 12.93 -8.63
C ILE A 244 -8.84 13.68 -8.40
N VAL A 245 -9.05 14.11 -7.16
CA VAL A 245 -10.28 14.80 -6.73
C VAL A 245 -9.97 16.27 -6.44
N PHE A 246 -10.70 17.17 -7.09
CA PHE A 246 -10.55 18.61 -6.90
C PHE A 246 -11.64 19.16 -5.98
N ASN A 247 -11.29 19.46 -4.74
CA ASN A 247 -12.20 20.09 -3.79
C ASN A 247 -12.48 21.56 -4.13
N SER A 248 -11.51 22.23 -4.75
CA SER A 248 -11.60 23.62 -5.19
C SER A 248 -10.87 23.81 -6.52
N TYR A 249 -11.48 24.53 -7.46
CA TYR A 249 -10.91 24.82 -8.77
C TYR A 249 -11.32 26.23 -9.22
N PRO A 250 -10.54 26.85 -10.13
CA PRO A 250 -10.93 28.09 -10.77
C PRO A 250 -12.27 27.91 -11.49
N ASN A 251 -13.21 28.80 -11.20
CA ASN A 251 -14.43 28.95 -12.00
C ASN A 251 -14.19 30.09 -12.97
N ASP A 252 -14.56 29.90 -14.24
CA ASP A 252 -14.51 30.95 -15.25
C ASP A 252 -15.31 32.17 -14.74
N ARG A 253 -14.58 33.18 -14.26
CA ARG A 253 -15.09 34.52 -13.93
C ARG A 253 -14.60 35.48 -15.00
#